data_AF-A0A1H6WAI3-F1
#
_entry.id   AF-A0A1H6WAI3-F1
#
_cell.length_a   1.000
_cell.length_b   1.000
_cell.length_c   1.000
_cell.angle_alpha   90.00
_cell.angle_beta   90.00
_cell.angle_gamma   90.00
#
_symmetry.space_group_name_H-M   'P 1'
#
loop_
_entity.id
_entity.type
_entity.pdbx_description
1 polymer ?
#
loop_
_entity_poly.entity_id
_entity_poly.type
_entity_poly.pdbx_seq_one_letter_code
_entity_poly.pdbx_strand_id
1 'polypeptide(L)' 'MAAQLYEAAESEIGDLESKTKAGEFEPLGEWLRENIHRHGQRYETNELVVEATGDDFSADAFVDYVTEKYGELYSL' A
#
# COMPACT_ATOMS: atom_id res chain seq x y z
N MET A 1 0.76 6.69 4.48
CA MET A 1 -0.36 6.35 3.57
C MET A 1 0.09 5.43 2.45
N ALA A 2 0.88 5.87 1.46
CA ALA A 2 1.20 5.03 0.30
C ALA A 2 1.83 3.67 0.67
N ALA A 3 2.80 3.65 1.58
CA ALA A 3 3.41 2.40 2.06
C ALA A 3 2.39 1.49 2.77
N GLN A 4 1.58 2.03 3.67
CA GLN A 4 0.53 1.28 4.39
C GLN A 4 -0.54 0.71 3.42
N LEU A 5 -0.94 1.47 2.40
CA LEU A 5 -1.86 0.99 1.36
C LEU A 5 -1.22 -0.11 0.51
N TYR A 6 0.06 0.04 0.17
CA TYR A 6 0.79 -0.97 -0.58
C TYR A 6 0.96 -2.26 0.21
N GLU A 7 1.29 -2.16 1.50
CA GLU A 7 1.39 -3.31 2.42
C GLU A 7 0.06 -4.05 2.55
N ALA A 8 -1.05 -3.34 2.72
CA ALA A 8 -2.38 -3.95 2.75
C ALA A 8 -2.71 -4.64 1.41
N ALA A 9 -2.45 -3.99 0.28
CA ALA A 9 -2.64 -4.59 -1.04
C ALA A 9 -1.76 -5.82 -1.26
N GLU A 10 -0.50 -5.81 -0.82
CA GLU A 10 0.42 -6.96 -0.89
C GLU A 10 -0.09 -8.12 -0.04
N SER A 11 -0.61 -7.85 1.17
CA SER A 11 -1.19 -8.86 2.06
C SER A 11 -2.39 -9.59 1.43
N GLU A 12 -3.21 -8.89 0.65
CA GLU A 12 -4.39 -9.46 -0.01
C GLU A 12 -4.10 -10.09 -1.37
N ILE A 13 -3.27 -9.45 -2.21
CA ILE A 13 -3.02 -9.86 -3.60
C ILE A 13 -1.85 -10.85 -3.67
N GLY A 14 -0.80 -10.61 -2.89
CA GLY A 14 0.48 -11.30 -2.96
C GLY A 14 1.28 -11.02 -4.24
N ASP A 15 2.60 -11.17 -4.12
CA ASP A 15 3.58 -11.09 -5.21
C ASP A 15 3.54 -9.78 -6.03
N LEU A 16 3.18 -8.62 -5.43
CA LEU A 16 3.04 -7.39 -6.21
C LEU A 16 4.38 -6.93 -6.80
N GLU A 17 5.50 -7.19 -6.12
CA GLU A 17 6.83 -6.86 -6.66
C GLU A 17 7.10 -7.63 -7.96
N SER A 18 6.81 -8.94 -7.97
CA SER A 18 7.00 -9.80 -9.14
C SER A 18 6.05 -9.42 -10.29
N LYS A 19 4.78 -9.15 -9.97
CA LYS A 19 3.78 -8.67 -10.94
C LYS A 19 4.20 -7.34 -11.57
N THR A 20 4.67 -6.41 -10.74
CA THR A 20 5.20 -5.12 -11.20
C THR A 20 6.39 -5.29 -12.13
N LYS A 21 7.34 -6.18 -11.80
CA LYS A 21 8.47 -6.52 -12.67
C LYS A 21 8.02 -7.12 -14.01
N ALA A 22 6.91 -7.85 -14.04
CA ALA A 22 6.30 -8.41 -15.25
C ALA A 22 5.44 -7.40 -16.03
N GLY A 23 5.22 -6.19 -15.50
CA GLY A 23 4.33 -5.18 -16.10
C GLY A 23 2.83 -5.43 -15.85
N GLU A 24 2.50 -6.33 -14.92
CA GLU A 24 1.14 -6.66 -14.51
C GLU A 24 0.66 -5.71 -13.39
N PHE A 25 0.13 -4.54 -13.77
CA PHE A 25 -0.36 -3.54 -12.81
C PHE A 25 -1.85 -3.64 -12.50
N GLU A 26 -2.59 -4.44 -13.28
CA GLU A 26 -4.05 -4.54 -13.17
C GLU A 26 -4.50 -4.97 -11.75
N PRO A 27 -3.88 -5.96 -11.08
CA PRO A 27 -4.31 -6.37 -9.73
C PRO A 27 -4.22 -5.23 -8.70
N LEU A 28 -3.11 -4.49 -8.68
CA LEU A 28 -2.94 -3.34 -7.78
C LEU A 28 -3.91 -2.21 -8.15
N GLY A 29 -4.11 -1.97 -9.44
CA GLY A 29 -5.04 -0.97 -9.94
C GLY A 29 -6.50 -1.25 -9.55
N GLU A 30 -6.93 -2.51 -9.63
CA GLU A 30 -8.26 -2.95 -9.22
C GLU A 30 -8.45 -2.81 -7.70
N TRP A 31 -7.48 -3.26 -6.90
CA TRP A 31 -7.55 -3.11 -5.45
C TRP A 31 -7.63 -1.64 -5.01
N LEU A 32 -6.81 -0.77 -5.60
CA LEU A 32 -6.90 0.67 -5.33
C LEU A 32 -8.25 1.25 -5.79
N ARG A 33 -8.82 0.74 -6.89
CA ARG A 33 -10.14 1.18 -7.36
C ARG A 33 -11.24 0.80 -6.38
N GLU A 34 -11.16 -0.41 -5.83
CA GLU A 34 -12.16 -0.97 -4.93
C GLU A 34 -12.07 -0.42 -3.50
N ASN A 35 -10.87 -0.26 -2.97
CA ASN A 35 -10.67 0.11 -1.56
C ASN A 35 -10.43 1.60 -1.36
N ILE A 36 -10.02 2.35 -2.40
CA ILE A 36 -9.68 3.78 -2.29
C ILE A 36 -10.51 4.62 -3.26
N HIS A 37 -10.29 4.47 -4.57
CA HIS A 37 -10.76 5.44 -5.56
C HIS A 37 -12.28 5.54 -5.66
N ARG A 38 -13.01 4.42 -5.54
CA ARG A 38 -14.48 4.42 -5.66
C ARG A 38 -15.20 5.18 -4.55
N HIS A 39 -14.54 5.43 -3.42
CA HIS A 39 -15.16 6.11 -2.27
C HIS A 39 -15.18 7.63 -2.44
N GLY A 40 -14.30 8.20 -3.27
CA GLY A 40 -14.23 9.64 -3.49
C GLY A 40 -14.05 10.39 -2.17
N GLN A 41 -14.98 11.31 -1.86
CA GLN A 41 -15.00 12.09 -0.60
C GLN A 41 -16.02 11.54 0.42
N ARG A 42 -16.40 10.26 0.32
CA ARG A 42 -17.36 9.66 1.24
C ARG A 42 -16.86 9.56 2.68
N TYR A 43 -15.55 9.42 2.86
CA TYR A 43 -14.90 9.23 4.14
C TYR A 43 -13.84 10.31 4.34
N GLU A 44 -13.61 10.70 5.60
CA GLU A 44 -12.40 11.43 5.96
C GLU A 44 -11.17 10.51 5.74
N THR A 45 -10.00 11.11 5.57
CA THR A 45 -8.80 10.36 5.15
C THR A 45 -8.45 9.22 6.13
N ASN A 46 -8.49 9.48 7.44
CA ASN A 46 -8.16 8.45 8.43
C ASN A 46 -9.20 7.32 8.46
N GLU A 47 -10.48 7.65 8.28
CA GLU A 47 -11.54 6.64 8.19
C GLU A 47 -11.35 5.78 6.95
N LEU A 48 -11.03 6.38 5.79
CA LEU A 48 -10.76 5.63 4.55
C LEU A 48 -9.55 4.70 4.70
N VAL A 49 -8.50 5.12 5.41
CA VAL A 49 -7.33 4.27 5.66
C VAL A 49 -7.71 3.07 6.53
N VAL A 50 -8.47 3.28 7.61
CA VAL A 50 -8.95 2.17 8.45
C VAL A 50 -9.83 1.22 7.65
N GLU A 51 -10.76 1.74 6.85
CA GLU A 51 -11.64 0.92 6.01
C GLU A 51 -10.86 0.09 4.97
N ALA A 52 -9.79 0.65 4.40
CA ALA A 52 -9.02 0.01 3.34
C ALA A 52 -7.90 -0.93 3.84
N THR A 53 -7.40 -0.71 5.06
CA THR A 53 -6.23 -1.43 5.57
C THR A 53 -6.50 -2.24 6.84
N GLY A 54 -7.60 -1.96 7.54
CA GLY A 54 -7.90 -2.55 8.85
C GLY A 54 -7.16 -1.90 10.03
N ASP A 55 -6.21 -1.01 9.76
CA ASP A 55 -5.36 -0.37 10.77
C ASP A 55 -5.50 1.15 10.76
N ASP A 56 -5.25 1.76 11.93
CA ASP A 56 -5.16 3.22 12.05
C ASP A 56 -4.06 3.79 11.16
N PHE A 57 -4.24 5.04 10.73
CA PHE A 57 -3.21 5.74 9.96
C PHE A 57 -1.91 5.87 10.76
N SER A 58 -0.83 5.25 10.28
CA SER A 58 0.47 5.28 10.93
C SER A 58 1.61 5.54 9.95
N ALA A 59 2.80 5.82 10.50
CA ALA A 59 4.02 5.98 9.73
C ALA A 59 4.84 4.68 9.63
N ASP A 60 4.45 3.61 10.33
CA ASP A 60 5.28 2.43 10.56
C ASP A 60 5.64 1.74 9.24
N ALA A 61 4.64 1.43 8.41
CA ALA A 61 4.84 0.86 7.07
C ALA A 61 5.79 1.69 6.20
N PHE A 62 5.76 3.03 6.34
CA PHE A 62 6.68 3.89 5.60
C PHE A 62 8.09 3.83 6.16
N VAL A 63 8.24 3.84 7.49
CA VAL A 63 9.53 3.73 8.17
C VAL A 63 10.19 2.39 7.84
N ASP A 64 9.43 1.30 7.85
CA ASP A 64 9.92 -0.03 7.49
C ASP A 64 10.38 -0.07 6.04
N TYR A 65 9.53 0.40 5.11
CA TYR A 65 9.88 0.50 3.69
C TYR A 65 11.19 1.27 3.44
N VAL A 66 11.35 2.46 4.04
CA VAL A 66 12.56 3.26 3.81
C VAL A 66 13.77 2.65 4.52
N THR A 67 13.59 2.08 5.71
CA THR A 67 14.69 1.45 6.44
C THR A 67 15.24 0.25 5.67
N GLU A 68 14.37 -0.61 5.15
CA GLU A 68 14.76 -1.73 4.29
C GLU A 68 15.44 -1.22 3.01
N LYS A 69 14.75 -0.38 2.25
CA LYS A 69 15.25 0.10 0.94
C LYS A 69 16.58 0.82 1.05
N TYR A 70 16.72 1.75 1.99
CA TYR A 70 17.95 2.53 2.14
C TYR A 70 19.03 1.75 2.90
N GLY A 71 18.65 0.81 3.78
CA GLY A 71 19.58 -0.14 4.40
C GLY A 71 20.26 -1.01 3.34
N GLU A 72 19.50 -1.56 2.39
CA GLU A 72 20.06 -2.34 1.29
C GLU A 72 20.90 -1.50 0.32
N LEU A 73 20.39 -0.34 -0.12
CA LEU A 73 21.07 0.50 -1.11
C LEU A 73 22.40 1.08 -0.60
N TYR A 74 22.49 1.39 0.70
CA TYR A 74 23.64 2.06 1.31
C TYR A 74 24.43 1.20 2.29
N SER A 75 24.02 -0.06 2.50
CA SER A 75 24.66 -1.01 3.43
C SER A 75 24.77 -0.45 4.86
N LEU A 76 23.64 0.04 5.38
CA LEU A 76 23.50 0.59 6.74
C LEU A 76 23.15 -0.49 7.78
#